data_AF-A0A925ZU46-F1
#
_entry.id   AF-A0A925ZU46-F1
#
_cell.length_a   1.000
_cell.length_b   1.000
_cell.length_c   1.000
_cell.angle_alpha   90.00
_cell.angle_beta   90.00
_cell.angle_gamma   90.00
#
_symmetry.space_group_name_H-M   'P 1'
#
loop_
_entity.id
_entity.type
_entity.pdbx_description
1 polymer ?
#
loop_
_entity_poly.entity_id
_entity_poly.type
_entity_poly.pdbx_seq_one_letter_code
_entity_poly.pdbx_strand_id
1 'polypeptide(L)'
;DADKGYQGLHKQVELVAVLDAATGTSELVPRLVVKTPHKKPKGQEVSEKQHAFNGAMRRIRIRVERCIGWAKNWAILATRFRCDHSIYTSVMRTICGFVNAQ
;
A
#
# COMPACT_ATOMS: atom_id res chain seq x y z
N ASP A 1 10.31 8.41 -20.73
CA ASP A 1 9.88 7.35 -19.79
C ASP A 1 9.56 7.94 -18.44
N ALA A 2 8.31 7.79 -17.97
CA ALA A 2 7.96 8.21 -16.62
C ALA A 2 8.65 7.26 -15.64
N ASP A 3 9.81 7.68 -15.16
CA ASP A 3 10.52 6.98 -14.10
C ASP A 3 9.60 6.93 -12.88
N LYS A 4 9.11 5.74 -12.60
CA LYS A 4 8.26 5.49 -11.43
C LYS A 4 9.22 5.50 -10.25
N GLY A 5 9.59 6.68 -9.74
CA GLY A 5 10.66 6.88 -8.73
C GLY A 5 10.54 6.08 -7.42
N TYR A 6 9.46 5.31 -7.26
CA TYR A 6 9.29 4.28 -6.22
C TYR A 6 9.93 2.92 -6.57
N GLN A 7 10.29 2.67 -7.84
CA GLN A 7 10.94 1.44 -8.28
C GLN A 7 12.38 1.41 -7.78
N GLY A 8 12.71 0.43 -6.94
CA GLY A 8 14.03 0.31 -6.34
C GLY A 8 14.20 1.04 -5.00
N LEU A 9 13.17 1.73 -4.49
CA LEU A 9 13.24 2.41 -3.19
C LEU A 9 13.58 1.44 -2.05
N HIS A 10 13.07 0.20 -2.10
CA HIS A 10 13.39 -0.88 -1.16
C HIS A 10 14.87 -1.28 -1.13
N LYS A 11 15.67 -0.90 -2.15
CA LYS A 11 17.12 -1.14 -2.18
C LYS A 11 17.92 0.00 -1.57
N GLN A 12 17.28 1.15 -1.33
CA GLN A 12 17.91 2.37 -0.82
C GLN A 12 17.49 2.67 0.63
N VAL A 13 16.68 1.81 1.26
CA VAL A 13 16.26 1.98 2.65
C VAL A 13 17.23 1.32 3.60
N GLU A 14 17.46 1.98 4.73
CA GLU A 14 18.24 1.43 5.84
C GLU A 14 17.54 0.22 6.48
N LEU A 15 18.35 -0.64 7.09
CA LEU A 15 17.87 -1.74 7.92
C LEU A 15 17.44 -1.18 9.29
N VAL A 16 16.39 -1.77 9.86
CA VAL A 16 15.88 -1.44 11.19
C VAL A 16 15.90 -2.71 12.03
N ALA A 17 16.39 -2.58 13.26
CA ALA A 17 16.31 -3.65 14.25
C ALA A 17 14.86 -3.81 14.71
N VAL A 18 14.28 -4.98 14.45
CA VAL A 18 12.96 -5.37 14.93
C VAL A 18 13.14 -6.47 15.97
N LEU A 19 12.59 -6.22 17.16
CA LEU A 19 12.51 -7.20 18.23
C LEU A 19 11.24 -8.04 18.04
N ASP A 20 11.41 -9.33 17.85
CA ASP A 20 10.30 -10.26 17.94
C ASP A 20 9.89 -10.43 19.41
N ALA A 21 8.70 -9.91 19.74
CA ALA A 21 8.17 -9.95 21.11
C ALA A 21 7.90 -11.38 21.61
N ALA A 22 7.70 -12.35 20.72
CA ALA A 22 7.43 -13.73 21.10
C ALA A 22 8.72 -14.52 21.38
N THR A 23 9.81 -14.22 20.67
CA THR A 23 11.08 -14.97 20.77
C THR A 23 12.19 -14.20 21.48
N GLY A 24 12.03 -12.90 21.69
CA GLY A 24 13.05 -12.01 22.26
C GLY A 24 14.23 -11.75 21.32
N THR A 25 14.14 -12.17 20.07
CA THR A 25 15.24 -12.10 19.10
C THR A 25 15.18 -10.79 18.33
N SER A 26 16.33 -10.12 18.17
CA SER A 26 16.44 -8.90 17.36
C SER A 26 16.97 -9.24 15.96
N GLU A 27 16.18 -8.94 14.92
CA GLU A 27 16.56 -9.13 13.52
C GLU A 27 16.66 -7.77 12.80
N LEU A 28 17.66 -7.62 11.91
CA LEU A 28 17.78 -6.47 11.04
C LEU A 28 16.96 -6.68 9.76
N VAL A 29 15.88 -5.93 9.60
CA VAL A 29 14.99 -6.04 8.44
C VAL A 29 14.95 -4.74 7.64
N PRO A 30 14.75 -4.78 6.30
CA PRO A 30 14.56 -3.57 5.52
C PRO A 30 13.35 -2.79 6.01
N ARG A 31 13.49 -1.47 6.18
CA ARG A 31 12.38 -0.61 6.60
C ARG A 31 11.18 -0.62 5.64
N LEU A 32 11.41 -0.98 4.38
CA LEU A 32 10.40 -1.04 3.33
C LEU A 32 10.48 -2.36 2.58
N VAL A 33 9.37 -3.08 2.55
CA VAL A 33 9.19 -4.28 1.71
C VAL A 33 8.24 -3.96 0.56
N VAL A 34 8.70 -4.12 -0.67
CA VAL A 34 7.88 -3.90 -1.87
C VAL A 34 7.49 -5.24 -2.46
N LYS A 35 6.19 -5.51 -2.55
CA LYS A 35 5.62 -6.65 -3.28
C LYS A 35 4.97 -6.15 -4.55
N THR A 36 5.40 -6.66 -5.70
CA THR A 36 4.86 -6.29 -7.02
C THR A 36 4.36 -7.56 -7.71
N PRO A 37 3.24 -7.51 -8.46
CA PRO A 37 2.80 -8.67 -9.23
C PRO A 37 3.88 -9.10 -10.24
N HIS A 38 4.00 -10.41 -10.45
CA HIS A 38 4.87 -10.96 -11.49
C HIS A 38 4.34 -10.59 -12.86
N LYS A 39 5.15 -9.89 -13.65
CA LYS A 39 4.87 -9.67 -15.07
C LYS A 39 5.11 -10.96 -15.85
N LYS A 40 4.33 -11.17 -16.91
CA LYS A 40 4.56 -12.25 -17.87
C LYS A 40 5.92 -12.04 -18.55
N PRO A 41 6.85 -13.01 -18.49
CA PRO A 41 8.11 -12.91 -19.21
C PRO A 41 7.87 -13.02 -20.72
N LYS A 42 8.74 -12.43 -21.54
CA LYS A 42 8.59 -12.48 -23.00
C LYS A 42 8.74 -13.93 -23.48
N GLY A 43 7.73 -14.44 -24.19
CA GLY A 43 7.73 -15.80 -24.74
C GLY A 43 7.52 -16.93 -23.73
N GLN A 44 7.16 -16.62 -22.47
CA GLN A 44 6.93 -17.62 -21.43
C GLN A 44 5.60 -17.38 -20.73
N GLU A 45 5.03 -18.44 -20.17
CA GLU A 45 3.84 -18.35 -19.33
C GLU A 45 4.17 -18.01 -17.88
N VAL A 46 3.18 -17.46 -17.19
CA VAL A 46 3.27 -17.23 -15.74
C VAL A 46 2.97 -18.56 -15.05
N SER A 47 3.83 -18.97 -14.11
CA SER A 47 3.61 -20.22 -13.36
C SER A 47 2.35 -20.13 -12.50
N GLU A 48 1.74 -21.28 -12.16
CA GLU A 48 0.56 -21.33 -11.30
C GLU A 48 0.78 -20.64 -9.94
N LYS A 49 1.97 -20.81 -9.35
CA LYS A 49 2.35 -20.15 -8.09
C LYS A 49 2.35 -18.62 -8.23
N GLN A 50 2.91 -18.11 -9.33
CA GLN A 50 2.90 -16.67 -9.61
C GLN A 50 1.48 -16.17 -9.91
N HIS A 51 0.64 -16.97 -10.57
CA HIS A 51 -0.78 -16.66 -10.79
C HIS A 51 -1.55 -16.55 -9.48
N ALA A 52 -1.38 -17.51 -8.56
CA ALA A 52 -2.00 -17.49 -7.24
C ALA A 52 -1.56 -16.25 -6.43
N PHE A 53 -0.26 -15.94 -6.44
CA PHE A 53 0.28 -14.74 -5.81
C PHE A 53 -0.31 -13.45 -6.41
N ASN A 54 -0.29 -13.33 -7.74
CA ASN A 54 -0.86 -12.19 -8.45
C ASN A 54 -2.36 -12.04 -8.16
N GLY A 55 -3.10 -13.16 -8.05
CA GLY A 55 -4.50 -13.19 -7.69
C GLY A 55 -4.77 -12.66 -6.28
N ALA A 56 -3.96 -13.06 -5.29
CA ALA A 56 -4.04 -12.54 -3.93
C ALA A 56 -3.75 -11.03 -3.89
N MET A 57 -2.68 -10.58 -4.55
CA MET A 57 -2.37 -9.15 -4.68
C MET A 57 -3.47 -8.36 -5.36
N ARG A 58 -4.08 -8.90 -6.43
CA ARG A 58 -5.19 -8.26 -7.14
C ARG A 58 -6.38 -8.00 -6.22
N ARG A 59 -6.74 -8.95 -5.35
CA ARG A 59 -7.86 -8.77 -4.40
C ARG A 59 -7.61 -7.60 -3.45
N ILE A 60 -6.40 -7.52 -2.88
CA ILE A 60 -5.99 -6.42 -1.99
C ILE A 60 -6.06 -5.09 -2.74
N ARG A 61 -5.47 -5.03 -3.94
CA ARG A 61 -5.45 -3.82 -4.77
C ARG A 61 -6.87 -3.34 -5.07
N ILE A 62 -7.76 -4.24 -5.48
CA ILE A 62 -9.16 -3.89 -5.78
C ILE A 62 -9.87 -3.31 -4.56
N ARG A 63 -9.70 -3.91 -3.37
CA ARG A 63 -10.29 -3.36 -2.14
C ARG A 63 -9.77 -1.94 -1.87
N VAL A 64 -8.45 -1.74 -1.95
CA VAL A 64 -7.82 -0.43 -1.73
C VAL A 64 -8.29 0.61 -2.76
N GLU A 65 -8.27 0.30 -4.05
CA GLU A 65 -8.73 1.20 -5.12
C GLU A 65 -10.21 1.58 -4.93
N ARG A 66 -11.06 0.62 -4.55
CA ARG A 66 -12.47 0.87 -4.22
C ARG A 66 -12.63 1.75 -2.98
N CYS A 67 -11.90 1.49 -1.90
CA CYS A 67 -11.92 2.36 -0.71
C CYS A 67 -11.52 3.80 -1.06
N ILE A 68 -10.47 3.98 -1.86
CA ILE A 68 -10.04 5.31 -2.30
C ILE A 68 -11.12 5.97 -3.15
N GLY A 69 -11.77 5.21 -4.05
CA GLY A 69 -12.91 5.68 -4.82
C GLY A 69 -14.06 6.18 -3.92
N TRP A 70 -14.43 5.40 -2.91
CA TRP A 70 -15.47 5.77 -1.95
C TRP A 70 -15.07 6.98 -1.10
N ALA A 71 -13.83 7.06 -0.63
CA ALA A 71 -13.35 8.21 0.12
C ALA A 71 -13.47 9.51 -0.70
N LYS A 72 -13.20 9.45 -2.00
CA LYS A 72 -13.34 10.60 -2.92
C LYS A 72 -14.78 11.05 -3.16
N ASN A 73 -15.79 10.27 -2.77
CA ASN A 73 -17.19 10.71 -2.86
C ASN A 73 -17.57 11.71 -1.75
N TRP A 74 -16.75 11.83 -0.70
CA TRP A 74 -17.01 12.76 0.40
C TRP A 74 -16.56 14.17 0.01
N ALA A 75 -17.49 15.13 -0.05
CA ALA A 75 -17.22 16.49 -0.52
C ALA A 75 -16.05 17.17 0.21
N ILE A 76 -15.90 16.92 1.52
CA ILE A 76 -14.80 17.45 2.34
C ILE A 76 -13.41 16.96 1.89
N LEU A 77 -13.31 15.80 1.24
CA LEU A 77 -12.07 15.30 0.61
C LEU A 77 -12.00 15.61 -0.90
N ALA A 78 -13.15 15.64 -1.58
CA ALA A 78 -13.24 15.81 -3.03
C ALA A 78 -13.01 17.25 -3.48
N THR A 79 -13.32 18.21 -2.61
CA THR A 79 -13.30 19.65 -2.93
C THR A 79 -12.17 20.37 -2.18
N ARG A 80 -11.92 21.63 -2.55
CA ARG A 80 -11.04 22.50 -1.77
C ARG A 80 -11.73 22.90 -0.47
N PHE A 81 -11.65 22.03 0.53
CA PHE A 81 -11.98 22.34 1.90
C PHE A 81 -10.79 23.03 2.58
N ARG A 82 -11.00 24.26 3.08
CA ARG A 82 -9.99 25.01 3.84
C ARG A 82 -10.29 24.86 5.32
N CYS A 83 -9.33 24.30 6.06
CA CYS A 83 -9.34 24.22 7.51
C CYS A 83 -7.91 24.37 8.03
N ASP A 84 -7.75 24.47 9.36
CA ASP A 84 -6.43 24.44 9.97
C ASP A 84 -5.69 23.13 9.61
N HIS A 85 -4.39 23.22 9.33
CA HIS A 85 -3.62 22.07 8.85
C HIS A 85 -3.65 20.89 9.83
N SER A 86 -3.74 21.17 11.13
CA SER A 86 -3.83 20.16 12.19
C SER A 86 -5.04 19.25 12.08
N ILE A 87 -6.11 19.69 11.40
CA ILE A 87 -7.40 18.98 11.33
C ILE A 87 -7.41 17.93 10.20
N TYR A 88 -6.63 18.11 9.13
CA TYR A 88 -6.68 17.23 7.95
C TYR A 88 -6.46 15.76 8.27
N THR A 89 -5.50 15.43 9.14
CA THR A 89 -5.25 14.03 9.53
C THR A 89 -6.46 13.40 10.22
N SER A 90 -7.13 14.15 11.10
CA SER A 90 -8.33 13.67 11.81
C SER A 90 -9.48 13.44 10.83
N VAL A 91 -9.76 14.42 9.96
CA VAL A 91 -10.80 14.31 8.92
C VAL A 91 -10.56 13.11 8.01
N MET A 92 -9.34 12.93 7.52
CA MET A 92 -8.99 11.80 6.66
C MET A 92 -9.19 10.46 7.38
N ARG A 93 -8.74 10.34 8.63
CA ARG A 93 -8.91 9.12 9.45
C ARG A 93 -10.38 8.79 9.68
N THR A 94 -11.18 9.79 10.03
CA THR A 94 -12.63 9.61 10.26
C THR A 94 -13.32 9.09 9.00
N ILE A 95 -13.05 9.68 7.85
CA ILE A 95 -13.67 9.26 6.58
C ILE A 95 -13.17 7.87 6.16
N CYS A 96 -11.88 7.59 6.29
CA CYS A 96 -11.36 6.24 6.07
C CYS A 96 -12.01 5.20 7.00
N GLY A 97 -12.29 5.57 8.24
CA GLY A 97 -13.06 4.75 9.18
C GLY A 97 -14.45 4.41 8.65
N PHE A 98 -15.21 5.42 8.19
CA PHE A 98 -16.54 5.22 7.60
C PHE A 98 -16.51 4.40 6.30
N VAL A 99 -15.51 4.61 5.45
CA VAL A 99 -15.34 3.85 4.20
C VAL A 99 -14.99 2.38 4.48
N ASN A 100 -14.22 2.10 5.53
CA ASN A 100 -13.85 0.74 5.91
C ASN A 100 -15.02 -0.03 6.57
N ALA A 101 -15.96 0.68 7.19
CA ALA A 101 -17.16 0.11 7.81
C ALA A 101 -18.25 -0.29 6.79
N GLN A 102 -18.09 0.07 5.51
CA GLN A 102 -18.93 -0.37 4.39
C GLN A 102 -18.37 -1.65 3.75
#